data_AF-A0A7Y2GYR6-F1
#
_entry.id   AF-A0A7Y2GYR6-F1
#
_cell.length_a   1.000
_cell.length_b   1.000
_cell.length_c   1.000
_cell.angle_alpha   90.00
_cell.angle_beta   90.00
_cell.angle_gamma   90.00
#
_symmetry.space_group_name_H-M   'P 1'
#
loop_
_entity.id
_entity.type
_entity.pdbx_description
1 polymer ?
#
loop_
_entity_poly.entity_id
_entity_poly.type
_entity_poly.pdbx_seq_one_letter_code
_entity_poly.pdbx_strand_id
1 'polypeptide(L)'
;MNRRADQKFVIMGVFLLVAVIFILRLFYVQVIDDSYKLFSDENVLRKITEYPARGLMYDRNGKLVVYNEASYDLRVVPGSVELK
;
A
#
# COMPACT_ATOMS: atom_id res chain seq x y z
N MET A 1 -39.07 -37.05 27.13
CA MET A 1 -38.14 -36.33 26.23
C MET A 1 -38.18 -34.85 26.60
N ASN A 2 -37.11 -34.33 27.21
CA ASN A 2 -37.11 -32.99 27.80
C ASN A 2 -36.85 -31.94 26.72
N ARG A 3 -37.93 -31.41 26.13
CA ARG A 3 -37.91 -30.41 25.04
C ARG A 3 -37.04 -29.16 25.33
N ARG A 4 -36.85 -28.80 26.60
CA ARG A 4 -35.96 -27.71 27.05
C ARG A 4 -34.47 -28.05 27.00
N ALA A 5 -34.10 -29.32 27.18
CA ALA A 5 -32.72 -29.77 27.07
C ALA A 5 -32.29 -29.81 25.60
N ASP A 6 -33.15 -30.34 24.72
CA ASP A 6 -32.89 -30.43 23.28
C ASP A 6 -32.67 -29.04 22.65
N GLN A 7 -33.46 -28.03 23.04
CA GLN A 7 -33.28 -26.64 22.60
C GLN A 7 -31.92 -26.05 22.99
N LYS A 8 -31.41 -26.36 24.19
CA LYS A 8 -30.10 -25.88 24.66
C LYS A 8 -28.96 -26.50 23.86
N PHE A 9 -29.05 -27.79 23.52
CA PHE A 9 -28.06 -28.45 22.69
C PHE A 9 -28.02 -27.89 21.26
N VAL A 10 -29.18 -27.60 20.68
CA VAL A 10 -29.25 -26.97 19.35
C VAL A 10 -28.61 -25.58 19.37
N ILE A 11 -28.93 -24.74 20.35
CA ILE A 11 -28.35 -23.39 20.46
C ILE A 11 -26.83 -23.47 20.65
N MET A 12 -26.36 -24.36 21.54
CA MET A 12 -24.93 -24.55 21.76
C MET A 12 -24.20 -25.04 20.50
N GLY A 13 -24.82 -25.95 19.73
CA GLY A 13 -24.26 -26.42 18.46
C GLY A 13 -24.12 -25.31 17.42
N VAL A 14 -25.11 -24.41 17.32
CA VAL A 14 -25.06 -23.25 16.40
C VAL A 14 -23.92 -22.31 16.78
N PHE A 15 -23.79 -21.96 18.06
CA PHE A 15 -22.70 -21.07 18.52
C PHE A 15 -21.32 -21.68 18.29
N LEU A 16 -21.17 -22.98 18.54
CA LEU A 16 -19.91 -23.68 18.33
C LEU A 16 -19.55 -23.72 16.84
N LEU A 17 -20.53 -23.99 15.97
CA LEU A 17 -20.34 -23.96 14.52
C LEU A 17 -19.92 -22.57 14.02
N VAL A 18 -20.58 -21.51 14.50
CA VAL A 18 -20.23 -20.13 14.15
C VAL A 18 -18.80 -19.80 14.63
N ALA A 19 -18.43 -20.19 15.84
CA ALA A 19 -17.08 -19.98 16.36
C ALA A 19 -16.02 -20.69 15.50
N VAL A 20 -16.27 -21.93 15.07
CA VAL A 20 -15.36 -22.67 14.19
C VAL A 20 -15.21 -21.98 12.83
N ILE A 21 -16.30 -21.48 12.25
CA ILE A 21 -16.24 -20.74 10.97
C ILE A 21 -15.34 -19.49 11.11
N PHE A 22 -15.48 -18.73 12.19
CA PHE A 22 -14.64 -17.56 12.42
C PHE A 22 -13.17 -17.90 12.63
N ILE A 23 -12.86 -18.99 13.36
CA ILE A 23 -11.48 -19.45 13.55
C ILE A 23 -10.85 -19.81 12.21
N LEU A 24 -11.56 -20.57 11.37
CA LEU A 24 -11.06 -20.95 10.03
C LEU A 24 -10.86 -19.72 9.14
N ARG A 25 -11.77 -18.74 9.20
CA ARG A 25 -11.66 -17.50 8.44
C ARG A 25 -10.44 -16.69 8.87
N LEU A 26 -10.18 -16.58 10.17
CA LEU A 26 -9.02 -15.88 10.70
C LEU A 26 -7.71 -16.59 10.33
N PHE A 27 -7.67 -17.92 10.40
CA PHE A 27 -6.51 -18.69 9.97
C PHE A 27 -6.22 -18.49 8.48
N TYR A 28 -7.25 -18.49 7.64
CA TYR A 28 -7.09 -18.22 6.20
C TYR A 28 -6.44 -16.87 5.94
N VAL A 29 -6.94 -15.80 6.57
CA VAL A 29 -6.42 -14.44 6.38
C VAL A 29 -4.99 -14.28 6.93
N GLN A 30 -4.63 -15.01 7.99
CA GLN A 30 -3.32 -14.86 8.63
C GLN A 30 -2.22 -15.75 8.05
N VAL A 31 -2.58 -16.95 7.58
CA VAL A 31 -1.59 -17.98 7.18
C VAL A 31 -1.59 -18.24 5.68
N ILE A 32 -2.73 -18.13 5.02
CA ILE A 32 -2.85 -18.42 3.57
C ILE A 32 -2.80 -17.13 2.76
N ASP A 33 -3.39 -16.05 3.27
CA ASP A 33 -3.49 -14.78 2.55
C ASP A 33 -2.33 -13.83 2.87
N ASP A 34 -1.22 -13.96 2.14
CA ASP A 34 -0.06 -13.07 2.21
C ASP A 34 -0.28 -11.69 1.53
N SER A 35 -1.46 -11.48 0.93
CA SER A 35 -1.86 -10.25 0.25
C SER A 35 -1.63 -9.01 1.11
N TYR A 36 -2.01 -9.06 2.40
CA TYR A 36 -1.85 -7.93 3.32
C TYR A 36 -0.40 -7.57 3.63
N LYS A 37 0.54 -8.51 3.53
CA LYS A 37 1.98 -8.22 3.67
C LYS A 37 2.54 -7.58 2.42
N LEU A 38 2.22 -8.13 1.24
CA LEU A 38 2.68 -7.60 -0.05
C LEU A 38 2.18 -6.18 -0.33
N PHE A 39 0.91 -5.86 0.00
CA PHE A 39 0.38 -4.51 -0.20
C PHE A 39 0.91 -3.48 0.81
N SER A 40 1.32 -3.92 2.01
CA SER A 40 1.84 -3.02 3.05
C SER A 40 3.29 -2.59 2.77
N ASP A 41 4.12 -3.48 2.25
CA ASP A 41 5.53 -3.17 1.98
C ASP A 41 5.70 -2.25 0.75
N GLU A 42 4.82 -2.33 -0.24
CA GLU A 42 4.94 -1.52 -1.47
C GLU A 42 4.19 -0.17 -1.43
N ASN A 43 3.17 0.00 -0.58
CA ASN A 43 2.36 1.24 -0.55
C ASN A 43 2.59 2.14 0.67
N VAL A 44 3.16 1.66 1.77
CA VAL A 44 3.24 2.46 3.01
C VAL A 44 4.41 3.45 3.00
N LEU A 45 5.46 3.21 2.22
CA LEU A 45 6.67 4.05 2.22
C LEU A 45 7.14 4.42 0.81
N ARG A 46 6.34 5.21 0.08
CA ARG A 46 6.83 5.90 -1.10
C ARG A 46 7.69 7.10 -0.67
N LYS A 47 8.96 6.84 -0.33
CA LYS A 47 9.92 7.89 0.04
C LYS A 47 10.27 8.72 -1.21
N ILE A 48 9.47 9.74 -1.49
CA ILE A 48 9.78 10.74 -2.52
C ILE A 48 10.73 11.73 -1.88
N THR A 49 12.00 11.69 -2.26
CA THR A 49 12.97 12.71 -1.84
C THR A 49 12.71 13.98 -2.64
N GLU A 50 12.09 14.98 -2.02
CA GLU A 50 12.03 16.33 -2.57
C GLU A 50 13.36 17.05 -2.32
N TYR A 51 14.09 17.33 -3.40
CA TYR A 51 15.29 18.15 -3.32
C TYR A 51 14.88 19.63 -3.34
N PRO A 52 15.38 20.46 -2.41
CA PRO A 52 15.08 21.88 -2.42
C PRO A 52 15.69 22.56 -3.66
N ALA A 53 15.04 23.61 -4.14
CA ALA A 53 15.58 24.45 -5.20
C ALA A 53 16.94 25.03 -4.77
N ARG A 54 17.92 25.01 -5.69
CA ARG A 54 19.25 25.59 -5.47
C ARG A 54 19.11 27.11 -5.27
N GLY A 55 19.70 27.64 -4.20
CA GLY A 55 19.67 29.07 -3.91
C GLY A 55 20.29 29.91 -5.03
N LEU A 56 19.75 31.11 -5.24
CA LEU A 56 20.29 32.09 -6.18
C LEU A 56 21.57 32.69 -5.58
N MET A 57 22.69 32.62 -6.31
CA MET A 57 23.94 33.24 -5.90
C MET A 57 24.19 34.51 -6.71
N TYR A 58 24.49 35.61 -6.01
CA TYR A 58 24.80 36.91 -6.59
C TYR A 58 26.27 37.27 -6.32
N ASP A 59 26.91 37.92 -7.29
CA ASP A 59 28.20 38.57 -7.09
C ASP A 59 28.03 39.83 -6.22
N ARG A 60 29.13 40.38 -5.69
CA ARG A 60 29.17 41.62 -4.88
C ARG A 60 28.51 42.83 -5.54
N ASN A 61 28.38 42.80 -6.87
CA ASN A 61 27.74 43.83 -7.69
C ASN A 61 26.25 43.54 -7.98
N GLY A 62 25.64 42.58 -7.28
CA GLY A 62 24.23 42.22 -7.45
C GLY A 62 23.90 41.45 -8.74
N LYS A 63 24.92 41.00 -9.49
CA LYS A 63 24.75 40.21 -10.71
C LYS A 63 24.48 38.75 -10.36
N LEU A 64 23.43 38.17 -10.92
CA LEU A 64 23.10 36.75 -10.76
C LEU A 64 24.16 35.87 -11.45
N VAL A 65 24.79 34.95 -10.71
CA VAL A 65 25.88 34.09 -11.21
C VAL A 65 25.46 32.62 -11.26
N VAL A 66 24.65 32.15 -10.30
CA VAL A 66 24.16 30.77 -10.27
C VAL A 66 22.65 30.78 -10.06
N TYR A 67 21.93 30.19 -11.01
CA TYR A 67 20.49 29.96 -10.94
C TYR A 67 20.15 28.61 -11.55
N ASN A 68 18.96 28.10 -11.23
CA ASN A 68 18.43 26.89 -11.87
C ASN A 68 17.72 27.28 -13.17
N GLU A 69 18.12 26.68 -14.28
CA GLU A 69 17.42 26.77 -15.56
C GLU A 69 16.79 25.41 -15.86
N ALA A 70 15.51 25.39 -16.23
CA ALA A 70 14.80 24.15 -16.51
C ALA A 70 15.37 23.51 -17.79
N SER A 71 16.14 22.44 -17.63
CA SER A 71 16.63 21.63 -18.74
C SER A 71 15.69 20.45 -18.95
N TYR A 72 15.13 20.35 -20.15
CA TYR A 72 14.24 19.26 -20.56
C TYR A 72 15.04 18.26 -21.38
N ASP A 73 15.13 17.03 -20.90
CA ASP A 73 15.70 15.89 -21.64
C ASP A 73 14.59 14.94 -22.06
N LEU A 74 14.47 14.69 -23.37
CA LEU A 74 13.45 13.82 -23.94
C LEU A 74 14.01 12.40 -24.06
N ARG A 75 13.77 11.58 -23.04
CA ARG A 75 14.17 10.16 -23.08
C ARG A 75 13.04 9.31 -23.66
N VAL A 76 13.30 8.73 -24.82
CA VAL A 76 12.39 7.82 -25.51
C VAL A 76 12.91 6.39 -25.35
N VAL A 77 12.04 5.47 -24.94
CA VAL A 77 12.35 4.04 -24.93
C VAL A 77 11.97 3.50 -26.31
N PRO A 78 12.92 3.00 -27.13
CA PRO A 78 12.67 2.64 -28.52
C PRO A 78 11.60 1.56 -28.73
N GLY A 79 11.20 0.83 -27.68
CA GLY A 79 10.20 -0.24 -27.74
C GLY A 79 8.77 0.14 -27.37
N SER A 80 8.52 1.39 -26.93
CA SER A 80 7.18 1.89 -26.54
C SER A 80 6.72 3.09 -27.35
N VAL A 81 7.38 3.33 -28.50
CA VAL A 81 6.96 4.32 -29.48
C VAL A 81 6.15 3.60 -30.54
N GLU A 82 4.87 3.94 -30.68
CA GLU A 82 4.14 3.64 -31.91
C GLU A 82 4.75 4.49 -33.03
N LEU A 83 5.64 3.88 -33.81
CA LEU A 83 6.06 4.42 -35.10
C LEU A 83 4.84 4.35 -36.02
N LYS A 84 4.29 5.51 -36.37
CA LYS A 84 3.25 5.65 -37.38
C LYS A 84 3.85 5.90 -38.76
#